data_AF-A0A396RK15-F1
#
_entry.id   AF-A0A396RK15-F1
#
_cell.length_a   1.000
_cell.length_b   1.000
_cell.length_c   1.000
_cell.angle_alpha   90.00
_cell.angle_beta   90.00
_cell.angle_gamma   90.00
#
_symmetry.space_group_name_H-M   'P 1'
#
loop_
_entity.id
_entity.type
_entity.pdbx_description
1 polymer ?
#
loop_
_entity_poly.entity_id
_entity_poly.type
_entity_poly.pdbx_seq_one_letter_code
_entity_poly.pdbx_strand_id
1 'polypeptide(L)'
;MDAYADGLRRHPEMESIARQFSQADRQAVSFHYAAMPFDPGVRGEPVSPPPALYTAGDPARGLQPCAACHGLAGEGGGPANPPLAGQPAAYLAEQLAKWRRSERRNDPGNVMLGISRRLSQQEVAALAAYAATLPGRPEYPAAFPAARRDDPRNDASTPRRHAAAR
;
A
#
# COMPACT_ATOMS: atom_id res chain seq x y z
N MET A 1 -8.76 3.40 -7.61
CA MET A 1 -9.20 2.02 -7.95
C MET A 1 -8.55 1.48 -9.22
N ASP A 2 -7.73 2.27 -9.94
CA ASP A 2 -7.18 1.90 -11.26
C ASP A 2 -6.38 0.59 -11.25
N ALA A 3 -5.56 0.35 -10.23
CA ALA A 3 -4.79 -0.88 -10.14
C ALA A 3 -5.64 -2.16 -10.14
N TYR A 4 -6.89 -2.10 -9.67
CA TYR A 4 -7.83 -3.22 -9.79
C TYR A 4 -8.41 -3.30 -11.21
N ALA A 5 -8.85 -2.17 -11.77
CA ALA A 5 -9.36 -2.11 -13.14
C ALA A 5 -8.35 -2.69 -14.15
N ASP A 6 -7.08 -2.35 -13.98
CA ASP A 6 -5.95 -2.74 -14.85
C ASP A 6 -5.39 -4.15 -14.53
N GLY A 7 -5.93 -4.84 -13.51
CA GLY A 7 -5.46 -6.18 -13.12
C GLY A 7 -4.05 -6.23 -12.50
N LEU A 8 -3.52 -5.06 -12.09
CA LEU A 8 -2.27 -4.93 -11.33
C LEU A 8 -2.45 -5.33 -9.85
N ARG A 9 -3.68 -5.28 -9.34
CA ARG A 9 -4.09 -5.86 -8.07
C ARG A 9 -5.21 -6.85 -8.33
N ARG A 10 -4.97 -8.13 -8.01
CA ARG A 10 -5.98 -9.17 -8.22
C ARG A 10 -6.92 -9.32 -7.03
N HIS A 11 -8.22 -9.20 -7.28
CA HIS A 11 -9.32 -9.47 -6.34
C HIS A 11 -10.65 -9.48 -7.12
N PRO A 12 -11.35 -10.62 -7.25
CA PRO A 12 -12.50 -10.76 -8.17
C PRO A 12 -13.57 -9.67 -8.00
N GLU A 13 -13.95 -9.41 -6.75
CA GLU A 13 -14.98 -8.45 -6.39
C GLU A 13 -14.55 -7.01 -6.70
N MET A 14 -13.35 -6.61 -6.25
CA MET A 14 -12.85 -5.26 -6.49
C MET A 14 -12.52 -5.02 -7.97
N GLU A 15 -12.10 -6.03 -8.72
CA GLU A 15 -11.94 -5.94 -10.18
C GLU A 15 -13.28 -5.69 -10.86
N SER A 16 -14.33 -6.45 -10.50
CA SER A 16 -15.67 -6.26 -11.04
C SER A 16 -16.20 -4.85 -10.77
N ILE A 17 -16.08 -4.38 -9.53
CA ILE A 17 -16.51 -3.03 -9.14
C ILE A 17 -15.70 -1.95 -9.88
N ALA A 18 -14.37 -2.08 -9.91
CA ALA A 18 -13.51 -1.06 -10.50
C ALA A 18 -13.69 -0.91 -12.02
N ARG A 19 -14.04 -2.00 -12.72
CA ARG A 19 -14.29 -1.98 -14.17
C ARG A 19 -15.66 -1.40 -14.55
N GLN A 20 -16.61 -1.35 -13.62
CA GLN A 20 -17.92 -0.71 -13.84
C GLN A 20 -17.84 0.82 -13.77
N PHE A 21 -16.82 1.38 -13.11
CA PHE A 21 -16.64 2.81 -12.97
C PHE A 21 -15.78 3.42 -14.09
N SER A 22 -16.10 4.63 -14.53
CA SER A 22 -15.20 5.43 -15.37
C SER A 22 -13.96 5.88 -14.58
N GLN A 23 -12.95 6.41 -15.26
CA GLN A 23 -11.78 6.97 -14.56
C GLN A 23 -12.18 8.14 -13.63
N ALA A 24 -13.09 9.00 -14.10
CA ALA A 24 -13.60 10.12 -13.31
C ALA A 24 -14.36 9.63 -12.05
N ASP A 25 -15.18 8.58 -12.18
CA ASP A 25 -15.89 7.98 -11.04
C ASP A 25 -14.91 7.38 -10.02
N ARG A 26 -13.87 6.67 -10.49
CA ARG A 26 -12.84 6.10 -9.61
C ARG A 26 -12.07 7.19 -8.85
N GLN A 27 -11.87 8.35 -9.47
CA GLN A 27 -11.27 9.52 -8.81
C GLN A 27 -12.23 10.13 -7.79
N ALA A 28 -13.50 10.34 -8.16
CA ALA A 28 -14.52 10.88 -7.26
C ALA A 28 -14.67 10.02 -5.99
N VAL A 29 -14.72 8.70 -6.15
CA VAL A 29 -14.74 7.76 -5.01
C VAL A 29 -13.46 7.89 -4.16
N SER A 30 -12.28 8.01 -4.79
CA SER A 30 -11.03 8.22 -4.05
C SER A 30 -11.05 9.51 -3.23
N PHE A 31 -11.59 10.61 -3.77
CA PHE A 31 -11.71 11.88 -3.05
C PHE A 31 -12.70 11.76 -1.89
N HIS A 32 -13.83 11.09 -2.11
CA HIS A 32 -14.83 10.87 -1.07
C HIS A 32 -14.25 10.13 0.14
N TYR A 33 -13.63 8.96 -0.06
CA TYR A 33 -13.07 8.17 1.05
C TYR A 33 -11.95 8.90 1.80
N ALA A 34 -11.19 9.74 1.11
CA ALA A 34 -10.10 10.46 1.75
C ALA A 34 -10.54 11.72 2.50
N ALA A 35 -11.73 12.25 2.20
CA ALA A 35 -12.35 13.35 2.95
C ALA A 35 -13.14 12.84 4.17
N MET A 36 -13.42 11.54 4.26
CA MET A 36 -14.11 10.98 5.43
C MET A 36 -13.24 11.08 6.68
N PRO A 37 -13.84 11.33 7.85
CA PRO A 37 -13.11 11.28 9.11
C PRO A 37 -12.52 9.89 9.29
N PHE A 38 -11.25 9.84 9.68
CA PHE A 38 -10.64 8.60 10.14
C PHE A 38 -11.06 8.40 11.60
N ASP A 39 -12.00 7.49 11.85
CA ASP A 39 -12.25 6.99 13.20
C ASP A 39 -11.15 5.98 13.51
N PRO A 40 -10.24 6.28 14.46
CA PRO A 40 -9.19 5.35 14.83
C PRO A 40 -9.73 4.04 15.41
N GLY A 41 -11.01 3.97 15.81
CA GLY A 41 -11.60 2.83 16.50
C GLY A 41 -10.93 2.53 17.84
N VAL A 42 -11.41 1.47 18.51
CA VAL A 42 -10.71 0.87 19.65
C VAL A 42 -9.50 0.12 19.09
N ARG A 43 -8.35 0.80 19.00
CA ARG A 43 -7.09 0.14 18.69
C ARG A 43 -6.65 -0.62 19.93
N GLY A 44 -6.21 -1.86 19.75
CA GLY A 44 -5.46 -2.54 20.80
C GLY A 44 -4.16 -1.80 21.06
N GLU A 45 -3.67 -1.84 22.30
CA GLU A 45 -2.31 -1.39 22.61
C GLU A 45 -1.31 -2.07 21.68
N PRO A 46 -0.29 -1.34 21.17
CA PRO A 46 0.73 -1.92 20.32
C PRO A 46 1.35 -3.17 20.95
N VAL A 47 1.45 -4.25 20.17
CA VAL A 47 2.12 -5.47 20.62
C VAL A 47 3.57 -5.13 21.01
N SER A 48 3.96 -5.48 22.24
CA SER A 48 5.30 -5.23 22.79
C SER A 48 6.00 -6.55 23.14
N PRO A 49 7.31 -6.71 22.82
CA PRO A 49 8.15 -5.76 22.08
C PRO A 49 7.78 -5.68 20.59
N PRO A 50 8.08 -4.55 19.91
CA PRO A 50 7.88 -4.44 18.48
C PRO A 50 8.76 -5.44 17.72
N PRO A 51 8.30 -6.00 16.58
CA PRO A 51 9.15 -6.83 15.73
C PRO A 51 10.40 -6.03 15.29
N ALA A 52 11.59 -6.61 15.46
CA ALA A 52 12.85 -5.96 15.07
C ALA A 52 12.86 -5.55 13.59
N LEU A 53 12.22 -6.35 12.71
CA LEU A 53 12.06 -6.00 11.30
C LEU A 53 11.29 -4.70 11.06
N TYR A 54 10.36 -4.34 11.96
CA TYR A 54 9.59 -3.11 11.81
C TYR A 54 10.46 -1.88 12.10
N THR A 55 11.26 -1.92 13.16
CA THR A 55 12.01 -0.78 13.69
C THR A 55 13.46 -0.71 13.21
N ALA A 56 14.14 -1.84 13.06
CA ALA A 56 15.55 -1.95 12.70
C ALA A 56 15.79 -2.64 11.34
N GLY A 57 14.81 -3.36 10.80
CA GLY A 57 14.98 -4.13 9.58
C GLY A 57 15.95 -5.30 9.77
N ASP A 58 16.55 -5.75 8.67
CA ASP A 58 17.59 -6.77 8.65
C ASP A 58 18.54 -6.49 7.47
N PRO A 59 19.64 -5.75 7.70
CA PRO A 59 20.59 -5.39 6.66
C PRO A 59 21.26 -6.60 5.99
N ALA A 60 21.45 -7.71 6.72
CA ALA A 60 22.06 -8.91 6.18
C ALA A 60 21.18 -9.57 5.10
N ARG A 61 19.85 -9.45 5.22
CA ARG A 61 18.88 -9.84 4.18
C ARG A 61 18.54 -8.71 3.20
N GLY A 62 19.11 -7.51 3.37
CA GLY A 62 18.73 -6.34 2.59
C GLY A 62 17.30 -5.87 2.84
N LEU A 63 16.77 -6.13 4.05
CA LEU A 63 15.45 -5.67 4.50
C LEU A 63 15.62 -4.34 5.24
N GLN A 64 15.07 -3.27 4.67
CA GLN A 64 14.99 -1.99 5.37
C GLN A 64 13.91 -2.06 6.47
N PRO A 65 14.01 -1.24 7.54
CA PRO A 65 12.95 -1.13 8.53
C PRO A 65 11.63 -0.74 7.88
N CYS A 66 10.52 -1.40 8.26
CA CYS A 66 9.19 -1.04 7.75
C CYS A 66 8.85 0.43 8.06
N ALA A 67 9.22 0.88 9.26
CA ALA A 67 9.01 2.25 9.73
C ALA A 67 9.75 3.30 8.88
N ALA A 68 10.82 2.94 8.17
CA ALA A 68 11.57 3.88 7.34
C ALA A 68 10.74 4.49 6.21
N CYS A 69 9.72 3.76 5.73
CA CYS A 69 8.80 4.25 4.70
C CYS A 69 7.37 4.42 5.23
N HIS A 70 6.93 3.54 6.14
CA HIS A 70 5.55 3.55 6.64
C HIS A 70 5.36 4.35 7.94
N GLY A 71 6.43 4.90 8.51
CA GLY A 71 6.41 5.67 9.76
C GLY A 71 6.47 4.81 11.01
N LEU A 72 6.94 5.36 12.13
CA LEU A 72 7.05 4.63 13.40
C LEU A 72 5.68 4.29 13.99
N ALA A 73 4.70 5.14 13.75
CA ALA A 73 3.31 4.93 14.12
C ALA A 73 2.50 4.29 12.98
N GLY A 74 3.11 3.86 11.88
CA GLY A 74 2.38 3.30 10.72
C GLY A 74 1.51 4.33 10.00
N GLU A 75 1.80 5.62 10.14
CA GLU A 75 1.05 6.76 9.62
C GLU A 75 1.14 6.96 8.09
N GLY A 76 2.15 6.33 7.48
CA GLY A 76 2.48 6.44 6.07
C GLY A 76 3.30 7.70 5.73
N GLY A 77 4.05 7.64 4.63
CA GLY A 77 4.93 8.71 4.16
C GLY A 77 4.46 9.42 2.88
N GLY A 78 3.20 9.21 2.46
CA GLY A 78 2.61 9.82 1.25
C GLY A 78 1.99 8.79 0.29
N PRO A 79 1.64 9.19 -0.95
CA PRO A 79 0.90 8.33 -1.89
C PRO A 79 1.59 6.99 -2.23
N ALA A 80 2.93 6.96 -2.23
CA ALA A 80 3.72 5.75 -2.47
C ALA A 80 3.86 4.88 -1.21
N ASN A 81 3.72 5.48 -0.02
CA ASN A 81 3.96 4.87 1.27
C ASN A 81 2.68 4.93 2.11
N PRO A 82 1.68 4.06 1.83
CA PRO A 82 0.39 4.13 2.48
C PRO A 82 0.48 3.86 4.00
N PRO A 83 -0.49 4.37 4.78
CA PRO A 83 -0.59 4.01 6.20
C PRO A 83 -0.82 2.51 6.36
N LEU A 84 -0.23 1.95 7.42
CA LEU A 84 -0.46 0.57 7.86
C LEU A 84 -1.33 0.51 9.13
N ALA A 85 -1.29 1.56 9.94
CA ALA A 85 -2.06 1.68 11.17
C ALA A 85 -3.56 1.52 10.94
N GLY A 86 -4.24 0.80 11.83
CA GLY A 86 -5.68 0.57 11.78
C GLY A 86 -6.16 -0.34 10.64
N GLN A 87 -5.28 -0.83 9.78
CA GLN A 87 -5.64 -1.85 8.80
C GLN A 87 -5.76 -3.22 9.48
N PRO A 88 -6.75 -4.06 9.11
CA PRO A 88 -6.88 -5.39 9.69
C PRO A 88 -5.61 -6.23 9.47
N ALA A 89 -5.14 -6.93 10.50
CA ALA A 89 -3.94 -7.77 10.40
C ALA A 89 -4.05 -8.80 9.28
N ALA A 90 -5.22 -9.44 9.12
CA ALA A 90 -5.47 -10.38 8.03
C ALA A 90 -5.34 -9.72 6.63
N TYR A 91 -5.80 -8.47 6.49
CA TYR A 91 -5.65 -7.72 5.24
C TYR A 91 -4.17 -7.43 4.94
N LEU A 92 -3.41 -6.95 5.94
CA LEU A 92 -1.98 -6.67 5.80
C LEU A 92 -1.18 -7.91 5.41
N ALA A 93 -1.43 -9.04 6.09
CA ALA A 93 -0.80 -10.31 5.77
C ALA A 93 -1.12 -10.76 4.33
N GLU A 94 -2.38 -10.65 3.91
CA GLU A 94 -2.78 -11.00 2.54
C GLU A 94 -2.15 -10.07 1.50
N GLN A 95 -1.98 -8.77 1.79
CA GLN A 95 -1.30 -7.88 0.85
C GLN A 95 0.15 -8.30 0.62
N LEU A 96 0.88 -8.62 1.70
CA LEU A 96 2.26 -9.15 1.62
C LEU A 96 2.30 -10.47 0.84
N ALA A 97 1.36 -11.37 1.08
CA ALA A 97 1.26 -12.63 0.35
C ALA A 97 0.97 -12.42 -1.16
N LYS A 98 0.09 -11.47 -1.52
CA LYS A 98 -0.21 -11.12 -2.91
C LYS A 98 0.98 -10.52 -3.64
N TRP A 99 1.80 -9.69 -2.96
CA TRP A 99 3.07 -9.24 -3.55
C TRP A 99 3.99 -10.43 -3.79
N ARG A 100 4.18 -11.32 -2.80
CA ARG A 100 5.05 -12.49 -2.94
C ARG A 100 4.67 -13.37 -4.13
N ARG A 101 3.36 -13.57 -4.36
CA ARG A 101 2.80 -14.33 -5.50
C ARG A 101 2.69 -13.53 -6.80
N SER A 102 3.15 -12.28 -6.85
CA SER A 102 3.01 -11.37 -8.01
C SER A 102 1.56 -11.10 -8.44
N GLU A 103 0.60 -11.30 -7.54
CA GLU A 103 -0.83 -10.96 -7.71
C GLU A 103 -1.12 -9.47 -7.42
N ARG A 104 -0.17 -8.81 -6.75
CA ARG A 104 -0.12 -7.36 -6.56
C ARG A 104 1.19 -6.82 -7.14
N ARG A 105 1.07 -5.91 -8.11
CA ARG A 105 2.19 -5.36 -8.92
C ARG A 105 2.11 -3.84 -9.09
N ASN A 106 1.33 -3.16 -8.26
CA ASN A 106 1.12 -1.71 -8.33
C ASN A 106 2.13 -0.91 -7.50
N ASP A 107 3.38 -1.38 -7.47
CA ASP A 107 4.48 -0.86 -6.68
C ASP A 107 5.65 -0.54 -7.64
N PRO A 108 5.76 0.72 -8.09
CA PRO A 108 6.84 1.15 -8.97
C PRO A 108 8.21 0.89 -8.31
N GLY A 109 9.06 0.11 -8.96
CA GLY A 109 10.37 -0.30 -8.41
C GLY A 109 10.37 -1.62 -7.66
N ASN A 110 9.22 -2.30 -7.53
CA ASN A 110 9.11 -3.64 -6.94
C ASN A 110 9.65 -3.72 -5.49
N VAL A 111 9.52 -2.64 -4.73
CA VAL A 111 10.06 -2.53 -3.36
C VAL A 111 9.40 -3.55 -2.43
N MET A 112 8.07 -3.52 -2.33
CA MET A 112 7.27 -4.44 -1.54
C MET A 112 7.24 -5.85 -2.14
N LEU A 113 7.35 -5.99 -3.47
CA LEU A 113 7.57 -7.30 -4.10
C LEU A 113 8.89 -7.93 -3.58
N GLY A 114 9.97 -7.17 -3.59
CA GLY A 114 11.28 -7.61 -3.10
C GLY A 114 11.29 -7.90 -1.60
N ILE A 115 10.68 -7.03 -0.79
CA ILE A 115 10.54 -7.23 0.67
C ILE A 115 9.74 -8.51 0.94
N SER A 116 8.55 -8.67 0.35
CA SER A 116 7.67 -9.81 0.61
C SER A 116 8.27 -11.18 0.28
N ARG A 117 9.20 -11.25 -0.68
CA ARG A 117 9.91 -12.48 -1.04
C ARG A 117 10.99 -12.89 -0.03
N ARG A 118 11.44 -11.97 0.81
CA ARG A 118 12.49 -12.20 1.82
C ARG A 118 11.96 -12.44 3.23
N LEU A 119 10.65 -12.25 3.42
CA LEU A 119 9.95 -12.51 4.68
C LEU A 119 9.49 -13.97 4.76
N SER A 120 9.70 -14.57 5.93
CA SER A 120 9.06 -15.81 6.33
C SER A 120 7.58 -15.60 6.66
N GLN A 121 6.80 -16.69 6.75
CA GLN A 121 5.38 -16.60 7.11
C GLN A 121 5.18 -16.09 8.54
N GLN A 122 6.06 -16.47 9.47
CA GLN A 122 6.01 -15.99 10.86
C GLN A 122 6.28 -14.48 10.94
N GLU A 123 7.25 -13.98 10.17
CA GLU A 123 7.55 -12.55 10.11
C GLU A 123 6.39 -11.76 9.49
N VAL A 124 5.75 -12.28 8.44
CA VAL A 124 4.53 -11.67 7.88
C VAL A 124 3.43 -11.56 8.93
N ALA A 125 3.16 -12.63 9.68
CA ALA A 125 2.15 -12.64 10.72
C ALA A 125 2.47 -11.63 11.85
N ALA A 126 3.72 -11.63 12.33
CA ALA A 126 4.17 -10.71 13.38
C ALA A 126 4.10 -9.24 12.94
N LEU A 127 4.57 -8.92 11.73
CA LEU A 127 4.51 -7.57 11.17
C LEU A 127 3.07 -7.10 10.97
N ALA A 128 2.20 -7.96 10.46
CA ALA A 128 0.79 -7.64 10.24
C ALA A 128 0.03 -7.42 11.55
N ALA A 129 0.25 -8.28 12.55
CA ALA A 129 -0.36 -8.12 13.88
C ALA A 129 0.11 -6.83 14.56
N TYR A 130 1.42 -6.56 14.54
CA TYR A 130 1.97 -5.35 15.12
C TYR A 130 1.47 -4.09 14.39
N ALA A 131 1.55 -4.03 13.06
CA ALA A 131 1.15 -2.86 12.31
C ALA A 131 -0.34 -2.51 12.45
N ALA A 132 -1.21 -3.51 12.61
CA ALA A 132 -2.64 -3.30 12.85
C ALA A 132 -2.92 -2.56 14.16
N THR A 133 -2.05 -2.71 15.17
CA THR A 133 -2.18 -2.07 16.49
C THR A 133 -1.57 -0.67 16.58
N LEU A 134 -0.93 -0.19 15.51
CA LEU A 134 -0.22 1.09 15.56
C LEU A 134 -1.17 2.31 15.65
N PRO A 135 -0.73 3.39 16.32
CA PRO A 135 -1.57 4.57 16.58
C PRO A 135 -1.73 5.50 15.35
N GLY A 136 -1.02 5.27 14.25
CA GLY A 136 -1.17 6.04 13.01
C GLY A 136 -0.92 7.53 13.18
N ARG A 137 -1.44 8.33 12.25
CA ARG A 137 -1.51 9.79 12.41
C ARG A 137 -2.62 10.13 13.41
N PRO A 138 -2.42 11.13 14.29
CA PRO A 138 -3.48 11.60 15.17
C PRO A 138 -4.64 12.24 14.39
N GLU A 139 -4.37 12.84 13.23
CA GLU A 139 -5.35 13.46 12.34
C GLU A 139 -4.98 13.24 10.86
N TYR A 140 -5.98 13.08 9.99
CA TYR A 140 -5.76 13.16 8.54
C TYR A 140 -5.54 14.63 8.15
N PRO A 141 -4.59 14.99 7.28
CA PRO A 141 -4.45 16.38 6.85
C PRO A 141 -5.76 16.84 6.22
N ALA A 142 -6.27 18.00 6.67
CA ALA A 142 -7.55 18.57 6.23
C ALA A 142 -7.62 18.83 4.71
N ALA A 143 -6.48 18.82 4.02
CA ALA A 143 -6.40 18.91 2.57
C ALA A 143 -5.28 18.02 2.02
N PHE A 144 -5.52 17.45 0.84
CA PHE A 144 -4.45 16.89 0.03
C PHE A 144 -3.50 18.00 -0.44
N PRO A 145 -2.19 17.73 -0.59
CA PRO A 145 -1.36 18.59 -1.42
C PRO A 145 -1.96 18.65 -2.83
N ALA A 146 -2.19 19.86 -3.32
CA ALA A 146 -2.79 20.09 -4.63
C ALA A 146 -1.92 19.45 -5.72
N ALA A 147 -2.58 18.62 -6.53
CA ALA A 147 -2.12 17.96 -7.76
C ALA A 147 -0.92 17.00 -7.63
N ARG A 148 -1.03 15.85 -8.32
CA ARG A 148 0.16 15.11 -8.73
C ARG A 148 1.03 16.09 -9.53
N ARG A 149 2.33 16.16 -9.26
CA ARG A 149 3.26 16.69 -10.27
C ARG A 149 3.06 15.86 -11.53
N ASP A 150 2.84 16.52 -12.67
CA ASP A 150 2.88 15.89 -13.97
C ASP A 150 4.29 15.30 -14.16
N ASP A 151 4.46 14.00 -13.90
CA ASP A 151 5.66 13.27 -14.30
C ASP A 151 5.39 12.73 -15.71
N PRO A 152 6.09 13.22 -16.76
CA PRO A 152 5.88 12.80 -18.13
C PRO A 152 6.19 11.31 -18.37
N ARG A 153 6.76 10.60 -17.39
CA ARG A 153 6.98 9.15 -17.45
C ARG A 153 5.78 8.31 -17.02
N ASN A 154 4.73 8.96 -16.49
CA ASN A 154 3.55 8.30 -15.95
C ASN A 154 2.29 8.56 -16.78
N ASP A 155 2.43 9.15 -17.97
CA ASP A 155 1.34 9.16 -18.93
C ASP A 155 1.08 7.72 -19.38
N ALA A 156 -0.12 7.23 -19.10
CA ALA A 156 -0.68 6.02 -19.70
C ALA A 156 -1.45 6.37 -21.00
N SER A 157 -1.29 7.60 -21.48
CA SER A 157 -2.07 8.17 -22.59
C SER A 157 -1.33 8.10 -23.91
N THR A 158 -0.03 7.82 -23.91
CA THR A 158 0.75 7.60 -25.12
C THR A 158 0.62 6.13 -25.53
N PRO A 159 -0.03 5.81 -26.66
CA PRO A 159 -0.06 4.44 -27.14
C PRO A 159 1.37 3.97 -27.39
N ARG A 160 1.73 2.83 -26.78
CA ARG A 160 3.01 2.16 -27.05
C ARG A 160 3.08 1.89 -28.55
N ARG A 161 4.00 2.58 -29.24
CA ARG A 161 4.30 2.29 -30.64
C ARG A 161 4.87 0.88 -30.69
N HIS A 162 4.06 -0.08 -31.13
CA HIS A 162 4.57 -1.37 -31.55
C HIS A 162 5.47 -1.12 -32.76
N ALA A 163 6.77 -1.31 -32.58
CA ALA A 163 7.72 -1.31 -33.68
C ALA A 163 7.34 -2.45 -34.63
N ALA A 164 6.83 -2.10 -35.81
CA ALA A 164 6.70 -3.03 -36.90
C ALA A 164 8.13 -3.37 -37.37
N ALA A 165 8.51 -4.63 -37.20
CA ALA A 165 9.72 -5.18 -37.78
C ALA A 165 9.65 -5.09 -39.31
N ARG A 166 10.75 -4.63 -39.92
CA ARG A 166 11.17 -4.95 -41.28
C ARG A 166 12.64 -5.33 -41.24
#